data_AF-A0ABD3BAW4-F1
#
_entry.id   AF-A0ABD3BAW4-F1
#
_cell.length_a   1.000
_cell.length_b   1.000
_cell.length_c   1.000
_cell.angle_alpha   90.00
_cell.angle_beta   90.00
_cell.angle_gamma   90.00
#
_symmetry.space_group_name_H-M   'P 1'
#
loop_
_entity.id
_entity.type
_entity.pdbx_description
1 polymer ?
#
loop_
_entity_poly.entity_id
_entity_poly.type
_entity_poly.pdbx_seq_one_letter_code
_entity_poly.pdbx_strand_id
1 'polypeptide(L)'
;MAVEYTCCETGFFIHIAVIVFLVLFAGMMSGLTLGLMSLSLVDLEVLAKSGTPRDKRYAAKILPVVKKQHLLLCTLLICNAAAMEALPIFLDGLVTAWGAILISVTLILLFGEIIPQSVCSRYGLAIGAAVAPVVQVLVWICFPIAYPISKLLDFLLGHRHRALFRRAELQTLVNFHGNEAGKGGELTHDETTIIAGALELSGKTAGDAMTPISETFAIDINARLDRSLMSLILEKGHSRVPVYYEQPTNIIGLVLVKNLLTVHPEDKVPVKSVTIRRIPRCSKYFHSQTTRSFLHINFSSLHI
;
A
#
# COMPACT_ATOMS: atom_id res chain seq x y z
N MET A 1 56.38 -8.43 17.78
CA MET A 1 56.78 -7.53 18.87
C MET A 1 55.76 -7.75 19.98
N ALA A 2 56.10 -8.53 20.99
CA ALA A 2 55.24 -8.71 22.15
C ALA A 2 55.37 -7.43 22.98
N VAL A 3 54.31 -6.62 23.01
CA VAL A 3 54.22 -5.46 23.90
C VAL A 3 54.12 -6.03 25.31
N GLU A 4 55.18 -5.86 26.12
CA GLU A 4 55.14 -6.16 27.54
C GLU A 4 54.16 -5.20 28.23
N TYR A 5 53.20 -5.77 28.97
CA TYR A 5 52.08 -5.04 29.54
C TYR A 5 52.40 -4.56 30.96
N THR A 6 52.38 -3.24 31.16
CA THR A 6 52.12 -2.63 32.46
C THR A 6 50.61 -2.50 32.64
N CYS A 7 49.98 -3.51 33.26
CA CYS A 7 48.64 -3.32 33.85
C CYS A 7 48.69 -2.07 34.75
N CYS A 8 47.66 -1.21 34.65
CA CYS A 8 47.47 0.04 35.42
C CYS A 8 48.08 1.35 34.88
N GLU A 9 48.51 1.43 33.61
CA GLU A 9 48.83 2.74 32.99
C GLU A 9 47.60 3.39 32.32
N THR A 10 47.57 4.72 32.21
CA THR A 10 46.44 5.47 31.63
C THR A 10 46.08 5.02 30.21
N GLY A 11 47.06 4.55 29.43
CA GLY A 11 46.87 4.01 28.09
C GLY A 11 45.98 2.76 28.03
N PHE A 12 46.03 1.90 29.05
CA PHE A 12 45.20 0.69 29.12
C PHE A 12 43.70 1.04 29.25
N PHE A 13 43.38 2.00 30.13
CA PHE A 13 42.00 2.48 30.29
C PHE A 13 41.49 3.19 29.04
N ILE A 14 42.36 3.91 28.31
CA ILE A 14 42.01 4.53 27.03
C ILE A 14 41.65 3.46 25.99
N HIS A 15 42.45 2.38 25.87
CA HIS A 15 42.13 1.30 24.93
C HIS A 15 40.83 0.58 25.27
N ILE A 16 40.56 0.30 26.54
CA ILE A 16 39.27 -0.27 26.96
C ILE A 16 38.12 0.68 26.63
N ALA A 17 38.25 1.98 26.89
CA ALA A 17 37.22 2.96 26.58
C ALA A 17 36.95 3.03 25.07
N VAL A 18 38.00 2.96 24.24
CA VAL A 18 37.87 2.91 22.77
C VAL A 18 37.18 1.64 22.32
N ILE A 19 37.53 0.47 22.88
CA ILE A 19 36.88 -0.81 22.53
C ILE A 19 35.39 -0.77 22.87
N VAL A 20 35.04 -0.32 24.09
CA VAL A 20 33.63 -0.22 24.51
C VAL A 20 32.87 0.74 23.58
N PHE A 21 33.48 1.89 23.24
CA PHE A 21 32.89 2.82 22.29
C PHE A 21 32.68 2.20 20.91
N LEU A 22 33.67 1.48 20.38
CA LEU A 22 33.60 0.81 19.07
C LEU A 22 32.50 -0.24 19.02
N VAL A 23 32.34 -1.04 20.08
CA VAL A 23 31.25 -2.04 20.18
C VAL A 23 29.89 -1.36 20.15
N LEU A 24 29.70 -0.33 20.99
CA LEU A 24 28.43 0.38 21.08
C LEU A 24 28.09 1.09 19.76
N PHE A 25 29.10 1.69 19.13
CA PHE A 25 28.95 2.37 17.85
C PHE A 25 28.64 1.39 16.72
N ALA A 26 29.36 0.26 16.62
CA ALA A 26 29.05 -0.81 15.66
C ALA A 26 27.62 -1.34 15.88
N GLY A 27 27.26 -1.62 17.12
CA GLY A 27 25.92 -2.05 17.51
C GLY A 27 24.82 -1.08 17.08
N MET A 28 25.04 0.20 17.32
CA MET A 28 24.13 1.27 16.92
C MET A 28 23.99 1.33 15.39
N MET A 29 25.09 1.24 14.63
CA MET A 29 25.04 1.25 13.16
C MET A 29 24.36 0.01 12.57
N SER A 30 24.70 -1.16 13.07
CA SER A 30 24.09 -2.44 12.65
C SER A 30 22.60 -2.47 12.96
N GLY A 31 22.21 -2.07 14.18
CA GLY A 31 20.83 -1.98 14.61
C GLY A 31 20.01 -0.96 13.80
N LEU A 32 20.54 0.24 13.58
CA LEU A 32 19.87 1.26 12.75
C LEU A 32 19.76 0.83 11.29
N THR A 33 20.74 0.08 10.76
CA THR A 33 20.67 -0.46 9.40
C THR A 33 19.44 -1.35 9.27
N LEU A 34 19.26 -2.32 10.17
CA LEU A 34 18.09 -3.19 10.14
C LEU A 34 16.79 -2.40 10.43
N GLY A 35 16.77 -1.59 11.49
CA GLY A 35 15.58 -0.90 11.96
C GLY A 35 15.07 0.22 11.04
N LEU A 36 15.95 0.94 10.35
CA LEU A 36 15.56 1.98 9.40
C LEU A 36 15.21 1.40 8.03
N MET A 37 15.89 0.32 7.61
CA MET A 37 15.61 -0.35 6.34
C MET A 37 14.36 -1.22 6.38
N SER A 38 13.93 -1.67 7.56
CA SER A 38 12.66 -2.38 7.73
C SER A 38 11.44 -1.45 7.69
N LEU A 39 11.62 -0.13 7.83
CA LEU A 39 10.52 0.83 7.74
C LEU A 39 10.19 1.11 6.28
N SER A 40 8.93 0.90 5.89
CA SER A 40 8.48 1.27 4.55
C SER A 40 8.26 2.79 4.47
N LEU A 41 8.64 3.39 3.32
CA LEU A 41 8.43 4.82 3.08
C LEU A 41 6.95 5.19 3.16
N VAL A 42 6.05 4.31 2.73
CA VAL A 42 4.62 4.59 2.73
C VAL A 42 4.06 4.57 4.14
N ASP A 43 4.44 3.59 4.97
CA ASP A 43 4.02 3.55 6.38
C ASP A 43 4.49 4.80 7.10
N LEU A 44 5.73 5.24 6.83
CA LEU A 44 6.29 6.46 7.44
C LEU A 44 5.55 7.73 6.98
N GLU A 45 5.14 7.82 5.71
CA GLU A 45 4.30 8.91 5.21
C GLU A 45 2.89 8.90 5.83
N VAL A 46 2.30 7.72 6.02
CA VAL A 46 1.00 7.55 6.68
C VAL A 46 1.12 7.94 8.17
N LEU A 47 2.13 7.47 8.87
CA LEU A 47 2.42 7.82 10.27
C LEU A 47 2.65 9.32 10.44
N ALA A 48 3.33 9.98 9.49
CA ALA A 48 3.54 11.42 9.50
C ALA A 48 2.23 12.23 9.35
N LYS A 49 1.23 11.69 8.65
CA LYS A 49 -0.06 12.37 8.40
C LYS A 49 -1.15 12.01 9.40
N SER A 50 -1.24 10.74 9.80
CA SER A 50 -2.37 10.18 10.54
C SER A 50 -1.98 9.50 11.87
N GLY A 51 -0.69 9.42 12.20
CA GLY A 51 -0.22 8.79 13.44
C GLY A 51 -0.48 9.62 14.71
N THR A 52 -0.07 9.09 15.87
CA THR A 52 -0.12 9.82 17.13
C THR A 52 0.76 11.09 17.07
N PRO A 53 0.53 12.13 17.90
CA PRO A 53 1.36 13.34 17.87
C PRO A 53 2.85 13.09 18.11
N ARG A 54 3.22 12.00 18.82
CA ARG A 54 4.61 11.58 18.99
C ARG A 54 5.15 10.93 17.72
N ASP A 55 4.41 9.98 17.16
CA ASP A 55 4.83 9.24 15.96
C ASP A 55 4.94 10.16 14.73
N LYS A 56 4.05 11.16 14.62
CA LYS A 56 4.13 12.19 13.58
C LYS A 56 5.48 12.93 13.60
N ARG A 57 5.95 13.32 14.79
CA ARG A 57 7.24 14.02 14.95
C ARG A 57 8.43 13.11 14.63
N TYR A 58 8.35 11.84 15.03
CA TYR A 58 9.39 10.85 14.75
C TYR A 58 9.48 10.52 13.25
N ALA A 59 8.34 10.22 12.64
CA ALA A 59 8.25 9.97 11.21
C ALA A 59 8.75 11.16 10.38
N ALA A 60 8.35 12.39 10.73
CA ALA A 60 8.80 13.59 10.03
C ALA A 60 10.32 13.81 10.08
N LYS A 61 10.98 13.44 11.18
CA LYS A 61 12.45 13.54 11.31
C LYS A 61 13.20 12.49 10.50
N ILE A 62 12.68 11.26 10.47
CA ILE A 62 13.34 10.13 9.81
C ILE A 62 13.10 10.12 8.29
N LEU A 63 11.92 10.57 7.84
CA LEU A 63 11.50 10.55 6.44
C LEU A 63 12.54 11.12 5.46
N PRO A 64 13.17 12.30 5.67
CA PRO A 64 14.17 12.81 4.73
C PRO A 64 15.43 11.94 4.66
N VAL A 65 15.75 11.22 5.74
CA VAL A 65 16.93 10.34 5.83
C VAL A 65 16.68 9.04 5.07
N VAL A 66 15.53 8.39 5.32
CA VAL A 66 15.16 7.11 4.68
C VAL A 66 14.80 7.29 3.20
N LYS A 67 14.34 8.48 2.78
CA LYS A 67 14.09 8.80 1.37
C LYS A 67 15.31 8.58 0.46
N LYS A 68 16.53 8.70 0.99
CA LYS A 68 17.78 8.38 0.30
C LYS A 68 18.31 7.01 0.77
N GLN A 69 17.50 5.97 0.59
CA GLN A 69 17.73 4.64 1.17
C GLN A 69 19.12 4.06 0.83
N HIS A 70 19.58 4.17 -0.42
CA HIS A 70 20.90 3.67 -0.83
C HIS A 70 22.07 4.45 -0.20
N LEU A 71 21.95 5.78 -0.09
CA LEU A 71 22.97 6.61 0.56
C LEU A 71 23.05 6.34 2.07
N LEU A 72 21.89 6.21 2.71
CA LEU A 72 21.79 5.85 4.12
C LEU A 72 22.40 4.47 4.39
N LEU A 73 21.99 3.45 3.63
CA LEU A 73 22.51 2.10 3.74
C LEU A 73 24.03 2.07 3.56
N CYS A 74 24.55 2.75 2.54
CA CYS A 74 25.99 2.80 2.30
C CYS A 74 26.74 3.47 3.46
N THR A 75 26.22 4.58 3.98
CA THR A 75 26.80 5.29 5.13
C THR A 75 26.86 4.39 6.37
N LEU A 76 25.74 3.77 6.74
CA LEU A 76 25.66 2.94 7.94
C LEU A 76 26.54 1.70 7.81
N LEU A 77 26.59 1.07 6.64
CA LEU A 77 27.46 -0.09 6.39
C LEU A 77 28.94 0.28 6.45
N ILE A 78 29.35 1.41 5.87
CA ILE A 78 30.75 1.88 5.96
C ILE A 78 31.13 2.13 7.42
N CYS A 79 30.28 2.82 8.18
CA CYS A 79 30.55 3.12 9.59
C CYS A 79 30.60 1.83 10.43
N ASN A 80 29.69 0.90 10.17
CA ASN A 80 29.65 -0.40 10.85
C ASN A 80 30.91 -1.21 10.55
N ALA A 81 31.27 -1.36 9.26
CA ALA A 81 32.47 -2.09 8.85
C ALA A 81 33.74 -1.45 9.43
N ALA A 82 33.87 -0.13 9.39
CA ALA A 82 35.01 0.56 9.98
C ALA A 82 35.15 0.29 11.48
N ALA A 83 34.05 0.26 12.22
CA ALA A 83 34.05 -0.02 13.66
C ALA A 83 34.36 -1.49 13.97
N MET A 84 33.83 -2.42 13.18
CA MET A 84 34.07 -3.86 13.33
C MET A 84 35.52 -4.24 13.01
N GLU A 85 36.13 -3.63 12.00
CA GLU A 85 37.53 -3.87 11.64
C GLU A 85 38.51 -3.17 12.60
N ALA A 86 38.14 -2.00 13.13
CA ALA A 86 38.98 -1.30 14.11
C ALA A 86 39.09 -2.06 15.44
N LEU A 87 38.03 -2.76 15.86
CA LEU A 87 37.96 -3.39 17.18
C LEU A 87 39.04 -4.47 17.42
N PRO A 88 39.26 -5.46 16.52
CA PRO A 88 40.34 -6.43 16.65
C PRO A 88 41.72 -5.78 16.68
N ILE A 89 41.94 -4.68 15.94
CA ILE A 89 43.23 -3.97 15.90
C ILE A 89 43.58 -3.39 17.28
N PHE A 90 42.61 -2.81 17.99
CA PHE A 90 42.83 -2.33 19.35
C PHE A 90 42.92 -3.46 20.39
N LEU A 91 42.27 -4.60 20.15
CA LEU A 91 42.32 -5.79 21.00
C LEU A 91 43.63 -6.56 20.89
N ASP A 92 44.23 -6.64 19.69
CA ASP A 92 45.55 -7.26 19.47
C ASP A 92 46.66 -6.54 20.27
N GLY A 93 46.45 -5.25 20.58
CA GLY A 93 47.31 -4.47 21.47
C GLY A 93 47.13 -4.72 22.97
N LEU A 94 46.17 -5.56 23.40
CA LEU A 94 45.84 -5.81 24.82
C LEU A 94 45.92 -7.29 25.24
N VAL A 95 45.69 -8.21 24.31
CA VAL A 95 45.63 -9.66 24.55
C VAL A 95 46.46 -10.40 23.51
N THR A 96 46.77 -11.68 23.77
CA THR A 96 47.43 -12.52 22.77
C THR A 96 46.61 -12.57 21.48
N ALA A 97 47.27 -12.65 20.31
CA ALA A 97 46.61 -12.60 19.01
C ALA A 97 45.40 -13.56 18.88
N TRP A 98 45.53 -14.80 19.38
CA TRP A 98 44.42 -15.76 19.37
C TRP A 98 43.27 -15.36 20.32
N GLY A 99 43.58 -14.74 21.45
CA GLY A 99 42.61 -14.22 22.42
C GLY A 99 41.90 -12.98 21.89
N ALA A 100 42.62 -12.08 21.19
CA ALA A 100 42.07 -10.90 20.53
C ALA A 100 40.98 -11.30 19.53
N ILE A 101 41.25 -12.31 18.69
CA ILE A 101 40.30 -12.83 17.70
C ILE A 101 39.08 -13.44 18.40
N LEU A 102 39.27 -14.32 19.38
CA LEU A 102 38.15 -15.01 20.04
C LEU A 102 37.24 -14.03 20.80
N ILE A 103 37.84 -13.08 21.53
CA ILE A 103 37.10 -12.06 22.28
C ILE A 103 36.41 -11.08 21.33
N SER A 104 37.11 -10.58 20.30
CA SER A 104 36.53 -9.61 19.35
C SER A 104 35.33 -10.18 18.61
N VAL A 105 35.42 -11.41 18.07
CA VAL A 105 34.32 -12.06 17.36
C VAL A 105 33.11 -12.24 18.27
N THR A 106 33.33 -12.72 19.50
CA THR A 106 32.23 -12.91 20.47
C THR A 106 31.56 -11.58 20.82
N LEU A 107 32.35 -10.53 21.04
CA LEU A 107 31.87 -9.21 21.44
C LEU A 107 31.13 -8.51 20.30
N ILE A 108 31.66 -8.57 19.07
CA ILE A 108 31.03 -8.00 17.88
C ILE A 108 29.72 -8.73 17.58
N LEU A 109 29.70 -10.06 17.55
CA LEU A 109 28.48 -10.80 17.21
C LEU A 109 27.38 -10.57 18.24
N LEU A 110 27.70 -10.68 19.53
CA LEU A 110 26.67 -10.58 20.56
C LEU A 110 26.20 -9.12 20.76
N PHE A 111 27.14 -8.20 21.00
CA PHE A 111 26.84 -6.81 21.36
C PHE A 111 26.88 -5.83 20.20
N GLY A 112 27.62 -6.14 19.13
CA GLY A 112 27.71 -5.31 17.92
C GLY A 112 26.68 -5.66 16.84
N GLU A 113 26.04 -6.83 16.89
CA GLU A 113 25.06 -7.25 15.89
C GLU A 113 23.76 -7.76 16.50
N ILE A 114 23.78 -8.94 17.14
CA ILE A 114 22.57 -9.69 17.50
C ILE A 114 21.68 -8.90 18.44
N ILE A 115 22.22 -8.42 19.56
CA ILE A 115 21.44 -7.68 20.56
C ILE A 115 20.91 -6.36 19.96
N PRO A 116 21.72 -5.47 19.39
CA PRO A 116 21.23 -4.21 18.83
C PRO A 116 20.21 -4.39 17.69
N GLN A 117 20.41 -5.36 16.80
CA GLN A 117 19.47 -5.65 15.72
C GLN A 117 18.12 -6.12 16.25
N SER A 118 18.11 -6.98 17.26
CA SER A 118 16.86 -7.44 17.89
C SER A 118 16.06 -6.31 18.56
N VAL A 119 16.76 -5.34 19.16
CA VAL A 119 16.12 -4.18 19.81
C VAL A 119 15.61 -3.20 18.75
N CYS A 120 16.42 -2.91 17.72
CA CYS A 120 16.06 -1.97 16.67
C CYS A 120 14.99 -2.50 15.72
N SER A 121 14.82 -3.82 15.57
CA SER A 121 13.71 -4.38 14.80
C SER A 121 12.35 -4.07 15.45
N ARG A 122 12.29 -4.00 16.78
CA ARG A 122 11.06 -3.72 17.53
C ARG A 122 10.81 -2.24 17.78
N TYR A 123 11.87 -1.46 18.03
CA TYR A 123 11.78 -0.04 18.39
C TYR A 123 12.42 0.90 17.35
N GLY A 124 12.54 0.45 16.09
CA GLY A 124 13.25 1.16 15.01
C GLY A 124 12.76 2.59 14.78
N LEU A 125 11.45 2.84 14.87
CA LEU A 125 10.90 4.19 14.72
C LEU A 125 11.33 5.14 15.85
N ALA A 126 11.28 4.69 17.10
CA ALA A 126 11.63 5.52 18.25
C ALA A 126 13.15 5.77 18.33
N ILE A 127 13.95 4.70 18.18
CA ILE A 127 15.42 4.77 18.21
C ILE A 127 15.92 5.55 17.00
N GLY A 128 15.40 5.26 15.81
CA GLY A 128 15.73 5.97 14.59
C GLY A 128 15.45 7.47 14.67
N ALA A 129 14.37 7.88 15.33
CA ALA A 129 14.04 9.30 15.46
C ALA A 129 14.90 10.02 16.50
N ALA A 130 15.26 9.35 17.59
CA ALA A 130 16.17 9.89 18.60
C ALA A 130 17.57 10.09 18.01
N VAL A 131 18.00 9.16 17.15
CA VAL A 131 19.35 9.11 16.57
C VAL A 131 19.43 9.78 15.20
N ALA A 132 18.29 10.14 14.58
CA ALA A 132 18.21 10.85 13.31
C ALA A 132 19.24 11.99 13.12
N PRO A 133 19.44 12.92 14.08
CA PRO A 133 20.44 13.98 13.90
C PRO A 133 21.87 13.45 13.82
N VAL A 134 22.20 12.41 14.60
CA VAL A 134 23.52 11.77 14.57
C VAL A 134 23.74 11.13 13.19
N VAL A 135 22.77 10.37 12.69
CA VAL A 135 22.82 9.76 11.35
C VAL A 135 23.00 10.81 10.26
N GLN A 136 22.34 11.98 10.35
CA GLN A 136 22.51 13.06 9.38
C GLN A 136 23.94 13.59 9.35
N VAL A 137 24.57 13.74 10.52
CA VAL A 137 25.99 14.14 10.62
C VAL A 137 26.90 13.07 10.01
N LEU A 138 26.65 11.78 10.30
CA LEU A 138 27.40 10.66 9.71
C LEU A 138 27.27 10.61 8.18
N VAL A 139 26.05 10.79 7.64
CA VAL A 139 25.81 10.85 6.20
C VAL A 139 26.60 12.01 5.58
N TRP A 140 26.68 13.16 6.26
CA TRP A 140 27.45 14.30 5.77
C TRP A 140 28.96 14.03 5.78
N ILE A 141 29.49 13.41 6.85
CA ILE A 141 30.91 13.05 6.97
C ILE A 141 31.31 11.97 5.95
N CYS A 142 30.51 10.92 5.79
CA CYS A 142 30.78 9.83 4.87
C CYS A 142 30.34 10.13 3.43
N PHE A 143 29.67 11.26 3.19
CA PHE A 143 29.21 11.69 1.87
C PHE A 143 30.24 11.54 0.74
N PRO A 144 31.52 11.95 0.87
CA PRO A 144 32.49 11.86 -0.23
C PRO A 144 32.73 10.42 -0.71
N ILE A 145 32.63 9.44 0.19
CA ILE A 145 32.87 8.02 -0.11
C ILE A 145 31.55 7.31 -0.41
N ALA A 146 30.49 7.60 0.36
CA ALA A 146 29.20 6.94 0.23
C ALA A 146 28.44 7.36 -1.03
N TYR A 147 28.59 8.60 -1.50
CA TYR A 147 27.90 9.11 -2.69
C TYR A 147 28.24 8.37 -4.00
N PRO A 148 29.52 8.16 -4.38
CA PRO A 148 29.84 7.42 -5.59
C PRO A 148 29.37 5.97 -5.52
N ILE A 149 29.49 5.33 -4.35
CA ILE A 149 29.03 3.95 -4.13
C ILE A 149 27.51 3.88 -4.25
N SER A 150 26.77 4.80 -3.62
CA SER A 150 25.31 4.83 -3.72
C SER A 150 24.85 5.08 -5.15
N LYS A 151 25.52 5.97 -5.89
CA LYS A 151 25.19 6.25 -7.29
C LYS A 151 25.47 5.07 -8.22
N LEU A 152 26.53 4.32 -7.95
CA LEU A 152 26.81 3.06 -8.65
C LEU A 152 25.73 2.02 -8.35
N LEU A 153 25.30 1.92 -7.10
CA LEU A 153 24.21 1.04 -6.68
C LEU A 153 22.89 1.43 -7.35
N ASP A 154 22.56 2.73 -7.39
CA ASP A 154 21.38 3.26 -8.08
C ASP A 154 21.40 2.98 -9.59
N PHE A 155 22.59 3.01 -10.20
CA PHE A 155 22.79 2.70 -11.62
C PHE A 155 22.64 1.20 -11.91
N LEU A 156 23.19 0.33 -11.04
CA LEU A 156 23.15 -1.13 -11.20
C LEU A 156 21.79 -1.74 -10.85
N LEU A 157 21.14 -1.26 -9.78
CA LEU A 157 19.86 -1.81 -9.31
C LEU A 157 18.64 -1.15 -9.98
N GLY A 158 18.84 -0.01 -10.64
CA GLY A 158 17.78 0.75 -11.30
C GLY A 158 16.84 1.46 -10.32
N HIS A 159 16.16 2.50 -10.80
CA HIS A 159 15.26 3.32 -9.98
C HIS A 159 13.97 2.56 -9.60
N ARG A 160 14.01 1.74 -8.55
CA ARG A 160 12.83 1.18 -7.84
C ARG A 160 12.82 1.80 -6.45
N HIS A 161 11.77 2.40 -5.90
CA HIS A 161 10.34 2.48 -6.18
C HIS A 161 9.86 3.83 -5.65
N ARG A 162 9.14 4.63 -6.45
CA ARG A 162 7.99 5.32 -5.86
C ARG A 162 6.98 4.22 -5.64
N ALA A 163 6.71 3.87 -4.39
CA ALA A 163 5.70 2.89 -4.02
C ALA A 163 4.30 3.45 -4.36
N LEU A 164 4.02 3.57 -5.64
CA LEU A 164 2.67 3.63 -6.14
C LEU A 164 2.19 2.19 -6.05
N PHE A 165 1.54 1.85 -4.94
CA PHE A 165 0.94 0.54 -4.79
C PHE A 165 0.08 0.25 -6.02
N ARG A 166 0.38 -0.85 -6.69
CA ARG A 166 -0.43 -1.28 -7.84
C ARG A 166 -1.81 -1.67 -7.31
N ARG A 167 -2.86 -1.55 -8.13
CA ARG A 167 -4.24 -1.89 -7.72
C ARG A 167 -4.35 -3.29 -7.08
N ALA A 168 -3.62 -4.26 -7.62
CA ALA A 168 -3.56 -5.61 -7.07
C ALA A 168 -2.95 -5.65 -5.66
N GLU A 169 -1.89 -4.87 -5.38
CA GLU A 169 -1.26 -4.80 -4.05
C GLU A 169 -2.19 -4.13 -3.03
N LEU A 170 -2.91 -3.07 -3.43
CA LEU A 170 -3.93 -2.44 -2.58
C LEU A 170 -5.06 -3.42 -2.26
N GLN A 171 -5.55 -4.16 -3.25
CA GLN A 171 -6.60 -5.16 -3.05
C GLN A 171 -6.12 -6.28 -2.11
N THR A 172 -4.89 -6.76 -2.29
CA THR A 172 -4.28 -7.75 -1.41
C THR A 172 -4.12 -7.21 0.03
N LEU A 173 -3.69 -5.96 0.19
CA LEU A 173 -3.54 -5.33 1.51
C LEU A 173 -4.89 -5.18 2.21
N VAL A 174 -5.93 -4.74 1.51
CA VAL A 174 -7.31 -4.64 2.05
C VAL A 174 -7.84 -6.02 2.45
N ASN A 175 -7.61 -7.04 1.62
CA ASN A 175 -8.04 -8.42 1.91
C ASN A 175 -7.30 -9.01 3.12
N PHE A 176 -6.00 -8.72 3.29
CA PHE A 176 -5.25 -9.14 4.48
C PHE A 176 -5.83 -8.53 5.75
N HIS A 177 -6.13 -7.24 5.74
CA HIS A 177 -6.71 -6.55 6.90
C HIS A 177 -8.16 -6.98 7.19
N GLY A 178 -8.90 -7.48 6.18
CA GLY A 178 -10.27 -7.99 6.34
C GLY A 178 -10.40 -9.47 6.74
N ASN A 179 -9.50 -10.35 6.27
CA ASN A 179 -9.56 -11.78 6.57
C ASN A 179 -8.92 -12.16 7.91
N GLU A 180 -7.98 -11.38 8.44
CA GLU A 180 -7.40 -11.60 9.76
C GLU A 180 -8.18 -10.89 10.87
N ALA A 181 -9.51 -11.07 10.87
CA ALA A 181 -10.42 -10.71 11.95
C ALA A 181 -10.03 -11.45 13.25
N GLY A 182 -9.01 -10.93 13.95
CA GLY A 182 -8.47 -11.51 15.18
C GLY A 182 -7.01 -11.14 15.49
N LYS A 183 -6.24 -10.57 14.55
CA LYS A 183 -4.83 -10.16 14.79
C LYS A 183 -4.56 -8.66 14.65
N GLY A 184 -5.61 -7.83 14.70
CA GLY A 184 -5.48 -6.36 14.75
C GLY A 184 -5.99 -5.59 13.53
N GLY A 185 -6.73 -6.23 12.62
CA GLY A 185 -7.46 -5.52 11.56
C GLY A 185 -8.70 -4.82 12.12
N GLU A 186 -8.78 -3.49 11.99
CA GLU A 186 -9.92 -2.67 12.44
C GLU A 186 -11.10 -2.64 11.43
N LEU A 187 -10.98 -3.30 10.29
CA LEU A 187 -11.98 -3.26 9.22
C LEU A 187 -12.96 -4.42 9.31
N THR A 188 -14.25 -4.08 9.23
CA THR A 188 -15.34 -5.06 9.15
C THR A 188 -15.40 -5.72 7.77
N HIS A 189 -16.05 -6.88 7.68
CA HIS A 189 -16.22 -7.59 6.42
C HIS A 189 -16.95 -6.74 5.36
N ASP A 190 -17.94 -5.95 5.77
CA ASP A 190 -18.69 -5.06 4.89
C ASP A 190 -17.80 -3.94 4.34
N GLU A 191 -16.98 -3.31 5.18
CA GLU A 191 -16.03 -2.27 4.76
C GLU A 191 -15.01 -2.83 3.75
N THR A 192 -14.48 -4.03 3.99
CA THR A 192 -13.54 -4.66 3.06
C THR A 192 -14.18 -5.00 1.72
N THR A 193 -15.43 -5.46 1.73
CA THR A 193 -16.20 -5.75 0.51
C THR A 193 -16.49 -4.48 -0.29
N ILE A 194 -16.84 -3.38 0.37
CA ILE A 194 -17.08 -2.08 -0.27
C ILE A 194 -15.78 -1.54 -0.90
N ILE A 195 -14.66 -1.57 -0.18
CA ILE A 195 -13.37 -1.09 -0.69
C ILE A 195 -12.90 -1.95 -1.87
N ALA A 196 -12.99 -3.27 -1.75
CA ALA A 196 -12.65 -4.18 -2.83
C ALA A 196 -13.53 -3.94 -4.07
N GLY A 197 -14.84 -3.80 -3.89
CA GLY A 197 -15.78 -3.49 -4.96
C GLY A 197 -15.50 -2.14 -5.63
N ALA A 198 -15.14 -1.10 -4.86
CA ALA A 198 -14.79 0.21 -5.39
C ALA A 198 -13.49 0.19 -6.21
N LEU A 199 -12.48 -0.56 -5.75
CA LEU A 199 -11.24 -0.77 -6.50
C LEU A 199 -11.50 -1.51 -7.82
N GLU A 200 -12.34 -2.55 -7.78
CA GLU A 200 -12.71 -3.34 -8.96
C GLU A 200 -13.57 -2.55 -9.97
N LEU A 201 -14.48 -1.71 -9.49
CA LEU A 201 -15.36 -0.87 -10.32
C LEU A 201 -14.57 0.05 -11.27
N SER A 202 -13.39 0.49 -10.84
CA SER A 202 -12.50 1.32 -11.66
C SER A 202 -11.89 0.60 -12.88
N GLY A 203 -11.98 -0.73 -12.93
CA GLY A 203 -11.55 -1.57 -14.05
C GLY A 203 -12.71 -2.23 -14.81
N LYS A 204 -13.92 -2.26 -14.24
CA LYS A 204 -15.10 -2.86 -14.88
C LYS A 204 -15.65 -1.97 -16.00
N THR A 205 -15.99 -2.63 -17.10
CA THR A 205 -16.68 -2.04 -18.24
C THR A 205 -18.20 -2.18 -18.09
N ALA A 206 -18.98 -1.43 -18.87
CA ALA A 206 -20.43 -1.63 -18.92
C ALA A 206 -20.81 -3.06 -19.36
N GLY A 207 -19.95 -3.73 -20.15
CA GLY A 207 -20.11 -5.12 -20.55
C GLY A 207 -20.15 -6.08 -19.37
N ASP A 208 -19.33 -5.83 -18.36
CA ASP A 208 -19.20 -6.71 -17.19
C ASP A 208 -20.39 -6.61 -16.23
N ALA A 209 -21.21 -5.57 -16.36
CA ALA A 209 -22.34 -5.29 -15.47
C ALA A 209 -23.70 -5.24 -16.19
N MET A 210 -23.74 -5.36 -17.53
CA MET A 210 -24.98 -5.32 -18.30
C MET A 210 -25.66 -6.68 -18.33
N THR A 211 -26.99 -6.69 -18.29
CA THR A 211 -27.78 -7.88 -18.62
C THR A 211 -27.77 -8.10 -20.14
N PRO A 212 -27.46 -9.30 -20.64
CA PRO A 212 -27.55 -9.60 -22.06
C PRO A 212 -28.96 -9.31 -22.62
N ILE A 213 -29.03 -8.77 -23.84
CA ILE A 213 -30.32 -8.45 -24.47
C ILE A 213 -31.21 -9.68 -24.65
N SER A 214 -30.62 -10.87 -24.79
CA SER A 214 -31.32 -12.16 -24.88
C SER A 214 -32.07 -12.55 -23.61
N GLU A 215 -31.61 -12.08 -22.45
CA GLU A 215 -32.20 -12.35 -21.13
C GLU A 215 -33.12 -11.21 -20.67
N THR A 216 -33.26 -10.16 -21.49
CA THR A 216 -34.04 -8.98 -21.14
C THR A 216 -35.50 -9.17 -21.51
N PHE A 217 -36.40 -8.98 -20.54
CA PHE A 217 -37.84 -8.92 -20.80
C PHE A 217 -38.20 -7.61 -21.51
N ALA A 218 -38.62 -7.70 -22.77
CA ALA A 218 -39.03 -6.57 -23.60
C ALA A 218 -40.41 -6.81 -24.21
N ILE A 219 -41.12 -5.74 -24.52
CA ILE A 219 -42.49 -5.79 -25.07
C ILE A 219 -42.56 -5.20 -26.48
N ASP A 220 -43.42 -5.77 -27.33
CA ASP A 220 -43.67 -5.23 -28.66
C ASP A 220 -44.49 -3.93 -28.55
N ILE A 221 -44.13 -2.90 -29.33
CA ILE A 221 -44.86 -1.64 -29.40
C ILE A 221 -46.32 -1.78 -29.85
N ASN A 222 -46.63 -2.84 -30.60
CA ASN A 222 -47.97 -3.16 -31.08
C ASN A 222 -48.73 -4.09 -30.14
N ALA A 223 -48.09 -4.60 -29.07
CA ALA A 223 -48.78 -5.39 -28.06
C ALA A 223 -49.88 -4.56 -27.40
N ARG A 224 -50.98 -5.23 -27.05
CA ARG A 224 -52.10 -4.62 -26.33
C ARG A 224 -51.90 -4.85 -24.84
N LEU A 225 -52.09 -3.80 -24.05
CA LEU A 225 -52.02 -3.85 -22.58
C LEU A 225 -53.28 -4.50 -22.02
N ASP A 226 -53.43 -5.80 -22.28
CA ASP A 226 -54.50 -6.62 -21.72
C ASP A 226 -54.18 -7.11 -20.31
N ARG A 227 -55.17 -7.76 -19.67
CA ARG A 227 -55.00 -8.27 -18.30
C ARG A 227 -53.81 -9.24 -18.18
N SER A 228 -53.56 -10.07 -19.21
CA SER A 228 -52.45 -11.04 -19.24
C SER A 228 -51.08 -10.39 -19.33
N LEU A 229 -50.91 -9.40 -20.20
CA LEU A 229 -49.64 -8.69 -20.36
C LEU A 229 -49.36 -7.81 -19.14
N MET A 230 -50.39 -7.15 -18.61
CA MET A 230 -50.28 -6.36 -17.38
C MET A 230 -49.91 -7.23 -16.18
N SER A 231 -50.51 -8.41 -16.02
CA SER A 231 -50.12 -9.35 -14.97
C SER A 231 -48.70 -9.85 -15.15
N LEU A 232 -48.29 -10.14 -16.39
CA LEU A 232 -46.92 -10.59 -16.70
C LEU A 232 -45.88 -9.51 -16.37
N ILE A 233 -46.15 -8.24 -16.68
CA ILE A 233 -45.27 -7.11 -16.34
C ILE A 233 -45.12 -6.97 -14.82
N LEU A 234 -46.21 -7.11 -14.08
CA LEU A 234 -46.22 -7.03 -12.61
C LEU A 234 -45.49 -8.21 -11.97
N GLU A 235 -45.66 -9.42 -12.50
CA GLU A 235 -44.97 -10.63 -12.04
C GLU A 235 -43.45 -10.51 -12.23
N LYS A 236 -42.99 -9.89 -13.32
CA LYS A 236 -41.56 -9.62 -13.54
C LYS A 236 -40.98 -8.55 -12.61
N GLY A 237 -41.81 -7.67 -12.05
CA GLY A 237 -41.38 -6.70 -11.02
C GLY A 237 -40.39 -5.62 -11.48
N HIS A 238 -40.13 -5.47 -12.77
CA HIS A 238 -39.20 -4.45 -13.28
C HIS A 238 -39.85 -3.08 -13.35
N SER A 239 -39.19 -2.03 -12.87
CA SER A 239 -39.68 -0.65 -12.97
C SER A 239 -39.67 -0.09 -14.40
N ARG A 240 -38.81 -0.65 -15.25
CA ARG A 240 -38.47 -0.15 -16.58
C ARG A 240 -38.47 -1.30 -17.58
N VAL A 241 -39.35 -1.24 -18.58
CA VAL A 241 -39.52 -2.30 -19.57
C VAL A 241 -39.17 -1.76 -20.97
N PRO A 242 -38.14 -2.29 -21.63
CA PRO A 242 -37.81 -1.92 -23.01
C PRO A 242 -38.94 -2.24 -23.98
N VAL A 243 -39.13 -1.37 -24.96
CA VAL A 243 -40.10 -1.56 -26.05
C VAL A 243 -39.36 -1.72 -27.37
N TYR A 244 -39.64 -2.80 -28.08
CA TYR A 244 -39.05 -3.10 -29.38
C TYR A 244 -40.08 -3.02 -30.51
N TYR A 245 -39.59 -2.96 -31.74
CA TYR A 245 -40.42 -3.04 -32.95
C TYR A 245 -39.87 -4.09 -33.90
N GLU A 246 -40.75 -5.02 -34.27
CA GLU A 246 -40.51 -6.20 -35.12
C GLU A 246 -39.50 -7.20 -34.52
N GLN A 247 -38.31 -6.75 -34.14
CA GLN A 247 -37.24 -7.59 -33.59
C GLN A 247 -36.87 -7.16 -32.16
N PRO A 248 -36.62 -8.11 -31.23
CA PRO A 248 -36.20 -7.79 -29.85
C PRO A 248 -34.88 -7.01 -29.76
N THR A 249 -34.04 -7.07 -30.79
CA THR A 249 -32.79 -6.30 -30.90
C THR A 249 -33.03 -4.83 -31.24
N ASN A 250 -34.19 -4.49 -31.81
CA ASN A 250 -34.55 -3.15 -32.25
C ASN A 250 -35.34 -2.40 -31.18
N ILE A 251 -34.65 -1.96 -30.13
CA ILE A 251 -35.26 -1.20 -29.02
C ILE A 251 -35.51 0.25 -29.45
N ILE A 252 -36.78 0.67 -29.44
CA ILE A 252 -37.18 2.06 -29.74
C ILE A 252 -37.06 2.94 -28.50
N GLY A 253 -37.41 2.39 -27.34
CA GLY A 253 -37.46 3.14 -26.10
C GLY A 253 -37.83 2.29 -24.90
N LEU A 254 -38.27 2.95 -23.84
CA LEU A 254 -38.53 2.31 -22.57
C LEU A 254 -39.83 2.84 -21.95
N VAL A 255 -40.64 1.93 -21.43
CA VAL A 255 -41.89 2.25 -20.72
C VAL A 255 -41.66 2.09 -19.23
N LEU A 256 -42.14 3.07 -18.47
CA LEU A 256 -42.15 3.04 -17.02
C LEU A 256 -43.43 2.33 -16.56
N VAL A 257 -43.30 1.30 -15.73
CA VAL A 257 -44.47 0.53 -15.25
C VAL A 257 -45.45 1.42 -14.48
N LYS A 258 -44.95 2.44 -13.75
CA LYS A 258 -45.82 3.43 -13.10
C LYS A 258 -46.75 4.20 -14.06
N ASN A 259 -46.36 4.37 -15.33
CA ASN A 259 -47.22 5.02 -16.34
C ASN A 259 -48.32 4.08 -16.85
N LEU A 260 -48.19 2.77 -16.60
CA LEU A 260 -49.21 1.78 -16.93
C LEU A 260 -50.30 1.68 -15.85
N LEU A 261 -50.06 2.24 -14.65
CA LEU A 261 -51.05 2.27 -13.58
C LEU A 261 -52.28 3.11 -13.91
N THR A 262 -52.16 4.09 -14.81
CA THR A 262 -53.26 4.94 -15.24
C THR A 262 -54.07 4.34 -16.40
N VAL A 263 -53.70 3.15 -16.87
CA VAL A 263 -54.33 2.47 -18.00
C VAL A 263 -55.20 1.33 -17.47
N HIS A 264 -56.48 1.32 -17.86
CA HIS A 264 -57.35 0.20 -17.52
C HIS A 264 -57.12 -0.97 -18.49
N PRO A 265 -56.93 -2.20 -17.99
CA PRO A 265 -56.72 -3.38 -18.85
C PRO A 265 -57.89 -3.69 -19.80
N GLU A 266 -59.07 -3.13 -19.54
CA GLU A 266 -60.27 -3.32 -20.35
C GLU A 266 -60.23 -2.51 -21.66
N ASP A 267 -59.50 -1.40 -21.68
CA ASP A 267 -59.36 -0.53 -22.84
C ASP A 267 -58.47 -1.15 -23.94
N LYS A 268 -57.70 -2.21 -23.59
CA LYS A 268 -56.78 -2.94 -24.49
C LYS A 268 -55.92 -2.00 -25.35
N VAL A 269 -55.49 -0.90 -24.75
CA VAL A 269 -54.74 0.14 -25.45
C VAL A 269 -53.39 -0.43 -25.92
N PRO A 270 -52.93 -0.07 -27.12
CA PRO A 270 -51.64 -0.53 -27.62
C PRO A 270 -50.51 0.19 -26.88
N VAL A 271 -49.37 -0.47 -26.69
CA VAL A 271 -48.20 0.10 -25.99
C VAL A 271 -47.73 1.42 -26.61
N LYS A 272 -47.88 1.60 -27.93
CA LYS A 272 -47.61 2.86 -28.65
C LYS A 272 -48.35 4.10 -28.11
N SER A 273 -49.49 3.91 -27.45
CA SER A 273 -50.30 5.01 -26.91
C SER A 273 -49.80 5.50 -25.55
N VAL A 274 -48.93 4.72 -24.90
CA VAL A 274 -48.31 5.06 -23.62
C VAL A 274 -47.05 5.88 -23.86
N THR A 275 -46.71 6.75 -22.91
CA THR A 275 -45.48 7.54 -22.98
C THR A 275 -44.24 6.66 -22.98
N ILE A 276 -43.63 6.50 -24.16
CA ILE A 276 -42.34 5.82 -24.36
C ILE A 276 -41.21 6.84 -24.16
N ARG A 277 -40.31 6.59 -23.21
CA ARG A 277 -39.10 7.41 -23.02
C ARG A 277 -38.00 6.95 -23.97
N ARG A 278 -37.29 7.90 -24.57
CA ARG A 278 -36.11 7.60 -25.39
C ARG A 278 -34.95 7.14 -24.51
N ILE A 279 -34.26 6.09 -24.96
CA ILE A 279 -33.04 5.61 -24.30
C ILE A 279 -31.86 6.44 -24.82
N PRO A 280 -31.01 6.98 -23.94
CA PRO A 280 -29.78 7.63 -24.37
C PRO A 280 -28.87 6.62 -25.08
N ARG A 281 -28.54 6.89 -26.35
CA ARG A 281 -27.61 6.05 -27.12
C ARG A 281 -26.19 6.46 -26.82
N CYS A 282 -25.39 5.56 -26.25
CA CYS A 282 -23.96 5.78 -26.11
C CYS A 282 -23.28 5.59 -27.48
N SER A 283 -22.48 6.58 -27.90
CA SER A 283 -21.66 6.46 -29.11
C SER A 283 -20.59 5.38 -28.91
N LYS A 284 -20.26 4.61 -29.97
CA LYS A 284 -19.27 3.52 -29.92
C LYS A 284 -17.89 3.95 -29.42
N TYR A 285 -17.57 5.24 -29.45
CA TYR A 285 -16.31 5.80 -28.96
C TYR A 285 -16.22 5.94 -27.42
N PHE A 286 -17.29 5.67 -26.68
CA PHE A 286 -17.29 5.76 -25.21
C PHE A 286 -16.72 4.51 -24.50
N HIS A 287 -16.25 3.52 -25.26
CA HIS A 287 -15.80 2.22 -24.73
C HIS A 287 -14.53 2.27 -23.85
N SER A 288 -13.78 3.38 -23.85
CA SER A 288 -12.52 3.47 -23.09
C SER A 288 -12.57 4.37 -21.86
N GLN A 289 -13.64 5.16 -21.66
CA GLN A 289 -13.71 6.09 -20.53
C GLN A 289 -14.96 5.88 -19.68
N THR A 290 -14.74 5.05 -18.67
CA THR A 290 -15.21 5.26 -17.30
C THR A 290 -16.71 5.05 -17.07
N THR A 291 -16.99 4.05 -16.23
CA THR A 291 -18.25 3.72 -15.52
C THR A 291 -18.93 4.91 -14.81
N ARG A 292 -18.28 6.08 -14.72
CA ARG A 292 -18.78 7.31 -14.08
C ARG A 292 -20.09 7.82 -14.69
N SER A 293 -20.29 7.70 -16.00
CA SER A 293 -21.53 8.16 -16.65
C SER A 293 -22.68 7.17 -16.50
N PHE A 294 -22.40 5.87 -16.37
CA PHE A 294 -23.43 4.84 -16.16
C PHE A 294 -23.94 4.81 -14.72
N LEU A 295 -23.06 5.03 -13.73
CA LEU A 295 -23.49 5.15 -12.34
C LEU A 295 -24.39 6.36 -12.10
N HIS A 296 -24.19 7.48 -12.81
CA HIS A 296 -25.08 8.64 -12.68
C HIS A 296 -26.52 8.35 -13.15
N ILE A 297 -26.73 7.30 -13.94
CA ILE A 297 -28.05 6.86 -14.39
C ILE A 297 -28.64 5.80 -13.44
N ASN A 298 -27.80 4.95 -12.83
CA ASN A 298 -28.25 3.90 -11.90
C ASN A 298 -28.38 4.35 -10.44
N PHE A 299 -27.54 5.27 -9.93
CA PHE A 299 -27.62 5.71 -8.53
C PHE A 299 -28.81 6.64 -8.25
N SER A 300 -29.37 7.31 -9.27
CA SER A 300 -30.68 7.95 -9.15
C SER A 300 -31.86 6.97 -9.34
N SER A 301 -31.62 5.66 -9.33
CA SER A 301 -32.64 4.63 -9.53
C SER A 301 -32.61 3.47 -8.53
N LEU A 302 -31.89 3.60 -7.41
CA LEU A 302 -31.95 2.62 -6.31
C LEU A 302 -32.46 3.17 -4.97
N HIS A 303 -32.89 4.42 -4.90
CA HIS A 303 -33.69 4.92 -3.78
C HIS A 303 -34.95 5.60 -4.30
N ILE A 304 -36.06 4.88 -4.14
CA ILE A 304 -37.47 5.23 -3.92
C ILE A 304 -38.32 4.14 -4.59
#